data_AF-A0A1C3F8X3-F1
#
_entry.id   AF-A0A1C3F8X3-F1
#
_cell.length_a   1.000
_cell.length_b   1.000
_cell.length_c   1.000
_cell.angle_alpha   90.00
_cell.angle_beta   90.00
_cell.angle_gamma   90.00
#
_symmetry.space_group_name_H-M   'P 1'
#
loop_
_entity.id
_entity.type
_entity.pdbx_description
1 polymer ?
#
loop_
_entity_poly.entity_id
_entity_poly.type
_entity_poly.pdbx_seq_one_letter_code
_entity_poly.pdbx_strand_id
1 'polypeptide(L)'
;MNIGIFPCQGRCNVSMMTKTVAQFFVDDEIIRVLPNLSLLLDNESGVNEKYIALNGCPATCASKEFESVKIKPHEEIIMTKDFDPKNNEKYEELLNIDEEVYLVQEVIDRLLGSSDEA
;
A
#
# COMPACT_ATOMS: atom_id res chain seq x y z
N MET A 1 -17.39 -3.19 -0.11
CA MET A 1 -16.35 -2.57 -0.96
C MET A 1 -15.04 -3.00 -0.36
N ASN A 2 -14.14 -3.54 -1.16
CA ASN A 2 -12.92 -4.13 -0.64
C ASN A 2 -11.72 -3.26 -1.03
N ILE A 3 -10.66 -3.27 -0.21
CA ILE A 3 -9.43 -2.54 -0.47
C ILE A 3 -8.28 -3.51 -0.60
N GLY A 4 -7.61 -3.50 -1.75
CA GLY A 4 -6.38 -4.23 -2.00
C GLY A 4 -5.17 -3.32 -1.79
N ILE A 5 -4.35 -3.60 -0.77
CA ILE A 5 -3.12 -2.87 -0.50
C ILE A 5 -1.95 -3.64 -1.09
N PHE A 6 -1.24 -3.05 -2.04
CA PHE A 6 -0.03 -3.63 -2.61
C PHE A 6 1.22 -2.91 -2.10
N PRO A 7 1.95 -3.48 -1.12
CA PRO A 7 3.19 -2.90 -0.61
C PRO A 7 4.33 -3.06 -1.60
N CYS A 8 5.27 -2.11 -1.61
CA CYS A 8 6.42 -2.19 -2.51
C CYS A 8 7.29 -3.42 -2.23
N GLN A 9 7.71 -4.10 -3.30
CA GLN A 9 8.47 -5.36 -3.26
C GLN A 9 9.98 -5.17 -3.25
N GLY A 10 10.46 -3.96 -2.96
CA GLY A 10 11.89 -3.64 -2.91
C GLY A 10 12.66 -4.49 -1.88
N ARG A 11 14.00 -4.41 -1.92
CA ARG A 11 14.87 -5.04 -0.91
C ARG A 11 15.45 -4.05 0.11
N CYS A 12 14.92 -2.83 0.14
CA CYS A 12 15.35 -1.78 1.06
C CYS A 12 14.54 -1.83 2.36
N ASN A 13 15.08 -1.21 3.43
CA ASN A 13 14.42 -1.14 4.75
C ASN A 13 12.99 -0.58 4.66
N VAL A 14 12.76 0.40 3.78
CA VAL A 14 11.41 0.95 3.56
C VAL A 14 10.43 -0.02 2.89
N SER A 15 10.89 -1.09 2.24
CA SER A 15 10.00 -2.18 1.80
C SER A 15 9.56 -3.07 2.96
N MET A 16 10.44 -3.31 3.94
CA MET A 16 10.05 -4.03 5.15
C MET A 16 9.03 -3.23 5.94
N MET A 17 9.23 -1.90 6.04
CA MET A 17 8.25 -0.99 6.62
C MET A 17 6.90 -1.04 5.89
N THR A 18 6.84 -0.88 4.56
CA THR A 18 5.54 -0.90 3.84
C THR A 18 4.79 -2.21 4.03
N LYS A 19 5.49 -3.34 3.99
CA LYS A 19 4.89 -4.66 4.25
C LYS A 19 4.35 -4.75 5.67
N THR A 20 5.13 -4.29 6.64
CA THR A 20 4.75 -4.28 8.06
C THR A 20 3.53 -3.40 8.28
N VAL A 21 3.53 -2.17 7.78
CA VAL A 21 2.41 -1.24 7.89
C VAL A 21 1.16 -1.81 7.22
N ALA A 22 1.28 -2.41 6.03
CA ALA A 22 0.14 -3.03 5.36
C ALA A 22 -0.51 -4.13 6.22
N GLN A 23 0.28 -4.90 6.98
CA GLN A 23 -0.23 -5.96 7.85
C GLN A 23 -1.07 -5.44 9.03
N PHE A 24 -0.89 -4.20 9.49
CA PHE A 24 -1.73 -3.62 10.54
C PHE A 24 -3.20 -3.47 10.13
N PHE A 25 -3.46 -3.41 8.82
CA PHE A 25 -4.79 -3.19 8.28
C PHE A 25 -5.42 -4.45 7.71
N VAL A 26 -4.77 -5.62 7.80
CA VAL A 26 -5.35 -6.86 7.28
C VAL A 26 -6.65 -7.16 8.00
N ASP A 27 -7.71 -7.22 7.21
CA ASP A 27 -9.05 -7.62 7.60
C ASP A 27 -9.59 -8.50 6.47
N ASP A 28 -9.76 -9.79 6.74
CA ASP A 28 -10.12 -10.80 5.74
C ASP A 28 -11.46 -10.51 5.02
N GLU A 29 -12.28 -9.60 5.54
CA GLU A 29 -13.55 -9.18 4.92
C GLU A 29 -13.44 -7.88 4.11
N ILE A 30 -12.61 -6.92 4.54
CA ILE A 30 -12.60 -5.55 3.99
C ILE A 30 -11.27 -5.20 3.31
N ILE A 31 -10.13 -5.56 3.91
CA ILE A 31 -8.81 -5.08 3.50
C ILE A 31 -7.85 -6.26 3.34
N ARG A 32 -7.38 -6.46 2.11
CA ARG A 32 -6.42 -7.50 1.80
C ARG A 32 -5.06 -6.93 1.43
N VAL A 33 -4.00 -7.52 1.97
CA VAL A 33 -2.63 -7.23 1.53
C VAL A 33 -2.27 -8.16 0.39
N LEU A 34 -1.92 -7.56 -0.74
CA LEU A 34 -1.64 -8.23 -1.98
C LEU A 34 -0.15 -8.61 -2.05
N PRO A 35 0.20 -9.90 -2.09
CA PRO A 35 1.61 -10.31 -2.20
C PRO A 35 2.15 -10.15 -3.62
N ASN A 36 1.27 -10.13 -4.63
CA ASN A 36 1.57 -10.11 -6.06
C ASN A 36 0.33 -9.57 -6.80
N LEU A 37 0.54 -8.72 -7.82
CA LEU A 37 -0.57 -8.18 -8.63
C LEU A 37 -1.02 -9.10 -9.77
N SER A 38 -0.17 -10.00 -10.26
CA SER A 38 -0.50 -11.03 -11.26
C SER A 38 -1.70 -11.91 -10.83
N LEU A 39 -1.82 -12.25 -9.54
CA LEU A 39 -2.93 -13.05 -9.00
C LEU A 39 -4.29 -12.33 -9.03
N LEU A 40 -4.29 -11.01 -9.22
CA LEU A 40 -5.52 -10.23 -9.39
C LEU A 40 -6.17 -10.43 -10.77
N LEU A 41 -5.37 -10.73 -11.80
CA LEU A 41 -5.85 -10.89 -13.16
C LEU A 41 -6.54 -12.26 -13.39
N ASP A 42 -6.19 -13.25 -12.58
CA ASP A 42 -6.75 -14.61 -12.67
C ASP A 42 -8.11 -14.75 -11.98
N ASN A 43 -8.48 -13.79 -11.12
CA ASN A 43 -9.74 -13.80 -10.40
C ASN A 43 -10.68 -12.75 -11.01
N GLU A 44 -11.86 -13.18 -11.47
CA GLU A 44 -12.96 -12.30 -11.91
C GLU A 44 -13.56 -11.44 -10.76
N SER A 45 -12.76 -11.01 -9.77
CA SER A 45 -13.20 -10.16 -8.65
C SER A 45 -13.36 -8.68 -9.04
N GLY A 46 -13.25 -8.37 -10.34
CA GLY A 46 -13.09 -7.03 -10.91
C GLY A 46 -14.33 -6.14 -10.94
N VAL A 47 -15.19 -6.10 -9.91
CA VAL A 47 -16.34 -5.18 -9.96
C VAL A 47 -16.47 -4.20 -8.80
N ASN A 48 -15.75 -4.35 -7.68
CA ASN A 48 -15.85 -3.34 -6.61
C ASN A 48 -14.67 -3.27 -5.62
N GLU A 49 -13.45 -3.37 -6.14
CA GLU A 49 -12.25 -3.27 -5.31
C GLU A 49 -11.45 -2.00 -5.62
N LYS A 50 -11.12 -1.26 -4.56
CA LYS A 50 -10.21 -0.13 -4.62
C LYS A 50 -8.78 -0.61 -4.32
N TYR A 51 -7.80 -0.05 -5.01
CA TYR A 51 -6.41 -0.47 -4.89
C TYR A 51 -5.54 0.65 -4.35
N ILE A 52 -4.67 0.34 -3.39
CA ILE A 52 -3.65 1.26 -2.87
C ILE A 52 -2.28 0.74 -3.28
N ALA A 53 -1.51 1.57 -4.00
CA ALA A 53 -0.09 1.35 -4.20
C ALA A 53 0.68 1.94 -3.01
N LEU A 54 1.23 1.07 -2.15
CA LEU A 54 1.91 1.50 -0.94
C LEU A 54 3.44 1.48 -1.14
N ASN A 55 4.01 2.67 -1.33
CA ASN A 55 5.42 2.86 -1.61
C ASN A 55 6.18 3.37 -0.39
N GLY A 56 7.34 2.76 -0.15
CA GLY A 56 8.23 3.19 0.90
C GLY A 56 8.92 4.50 0.56
N CYS A 57 9.30 4.72 -0.70
CA CYS A 57 10.10 5.87 -1.13
C CYS A 57 9.69 6.39 -2.53
N PRO A 58 10.25 7.53 -3.00
CA PRO A 58 9.93 8.14 -4.29
C PRO A 58 10.30 7.31 -5.53
N ALA A 59 10.94 6.14 -5.36
CA ALA A 59 11.20 5.23 -6.46
C ALA A 59 9.95 4.47 -6.94
N THR A 60 8.84 4.54 -6.19
CA THR A 60 7.50 4.08 -6.57
C THR A 60 7.41 2.65 -7.11
N CYS A 61 8.16 1.72 -6.50
CA CYS A 61 8.24 0.33 -6.96
C CYS A 61 6.88 -0.40 -7.01
N ALA A 62 5.95 -0.13 -6.09
CA ALA A 62 4.61 -0.73 -6.11
C ALA A 62 3.81 -0.20 -7.33
N SER A 63 3.86 1.10 -7.56
CA SER A 63 3.15 1.75 -8.68
C SER A 63 3.66 1.28 -10.04
N LYS A 64 4.97 1.08 -10.17
CA LYS A 64 5.57 0.51 -11.39
C LYS A 64 5.07 -0.91 -11.69
N GLU A 65 4.75 -1.69 -10.65
CA GLU A 65 4.18 -3.02 -10.85
C GLU A 65 2.74 -2.92 -11.35
N PHE A 66 1.94 -2.03 -10.76
CA PHE A 66 0.59 -1.70 -11.26
C PHE A 66 0.61 -1.28 -12.73
N GLU A 67 1.53 -0.39 -13.12
CA GLU A 67 1.74 0.01 -14.51
C GLU A 67 2.05 -1.18 -15.43
N SER A 68 2.90 -2.11 -14.96
CA SER A 68 3.30 -3.29 -15.75
C SER A 68 2.15 -4.25 -16.06
N VAL A 69 1.16 -4.32 -15.15
CA VAL A 69 -0.08 -5.12 -15.32
C VAL A 69 -1.24 -4.28 -15.86
N LYS A 70 -1.00 -3.00 -16.20
CA LYS A 70 -1.98 -2.04 -16.74
C LYS A 70 -3.21 -1.83 -15.83
N ILE A 71 -3.02 -1.94 -14.52
CA ILE A 71 -4.04 -1.61 -13.52
C ILE A 71 -3.68 -0.24 -12.95
N LYS A 72 -4.66 0.67 -12.86
CA LYS A 72 -4.45 1.96 -12.19
C LYS A 72 -4.83 1.83 -10.71
N PRO A 73 -3.92 2.08 -9.76
CA PRO A 73 -4.30 2.14 -8.36
C PRO A 73 -5.23 3.34 -8.13
N HIS A 74 -6.15 3.20 -7.19
CA HIS A 74 -7.05 4.29 -6.81
C HIS A 74 -6.29 5.36 -6.02
N GLU A 75 -5.34 4.92 -5.20
CA GLU A 75 -4.48 5.79 -4.40
C GLU A 75 -3.02 5.33 -4.48
N GLU A 76 -2.11 6.30 -4.48
CA GLU A 76 -0.68 6.07 -4.36
C GLU A 76 -0.17 6.76 -3.10
N ILE A 77 0.44 5.98 -2.22
CA ILE A 77 1.03 6.48 -0.98
C ILE A 77 2.54 6.35 -1.08
N ILE A 78 3.24 7.45 -0.81
CA ILE A 78 4.70 7.46 -0.61
C ILE A 78 4.95 7.82 0.85
N MET A 79 5.30 6.82 1.66
CA MET A 79 5.40 6.97 3.11
C MET A 79 6.55 7.89 3.52
N THR A 80 7.71 7.75 2.90
CA THR A 80 8.87 8.61 3.17
C THR A 80 9.15 9.48 1.96
N LYS A 81 8.59 10.68 1.92
CA LYS A 81 8.82 11.63 0.81
C LYS A 81 10.24 12.21 0.85
N ASP A 82 10.76 12.44 2.05
CA ASP A 82 12.12 12.91 2.30
C ASP A 82 13.12 11.76 2.43
N PHE A 83 12.89 10.67 1.70
CA PHE A 83 13.70 9.45 1.79
C PHE A 83 15.19 9.75 1.53
N ASP A 84 15.99 9.66 2.59
CA ASP A 84 17.45 9.58 2.49
C ASP A 84 17.89 8.13 2.68
N PRO A 85 18.38 7.45 1.62
CA PRO A 85 18.87 6.08 1.72
C PRO A 85 19.98 5.89 2.77
N LYS A 86 20.67 6.97 3.16
CA LYS A 86 21.75 6.94 4.15
C LYS A 86 21.26 7.03 5.61
N ASN A 87 20.01 7.42 5.83
CA ASN A 87 19.45 7.68 7.17
C ASN A 87 18.12 6.93 7.40
N ASN A 88 17.98 5.73 6.82
CA ASN A 88 16.77 4.91 6.88
C ASN A 88 16.88 3.70 7.82
N GLU A 89 17.94 3.63 8.62
CA GLU A 89 18.21 2.55 9.58
C GLU A 89 17.07 2.40 10.61
N LYS A 90 16.33 3.48 10.91
CA LYS A 90 15.15 3.41 11.79
C LYS A 90 14.09 2.41 11.29
N TYR A 91 14.02 2.16 9.98
CA TYR A 91 13.09 1.20 9.39
C TYR A 91 13.64 -0.24 9.37
N GLU A 92 14.88 -0.46 9.78
CA GLU A 92 15.44 -1.80 9.98
C GLU A 92 14.84 -2.42 11.25
N GLU A 93 14.76 -1.65 12.33
CA GLU A 93 14.19 -2.10 13.60
C GLU A 93 12.66 -1.94 13.66
N LEU A 94 12.06 -1.25 12.68
CA LEU A 94 10.61 -1.01 12.57
C LEU A 94 10.00 -0.34 13.82
N LEU A 95 10.82 0.39 14.58
CA LEU A 95 10.40 1.15 15.75
C LEU A 95 9.92 2.54 15.31
N ASN A 96 8.79 2.99 15.86
CA ASN A 96 8.17 4.30 15.58
C ASN A 96 7.65 4.47 14.14
N ILE A 97 6.84 3.51 13.67
CA ILE A 97 6.15 3.58 12.37
C ILE A 97 4.73 4.16 12.48
N ASP A 98 4.38 4.77 13.61
CA ASP A 98 3.01 5.24 13.91
C ASP A 98 2.53 6.31 12.93
N GLU A 99 3.43 7.19 12.49
CA GLU A 99 3.13 8.22 11.49
C GLU A 99 2.79 7.58 10.14
N GLU A 100 3.55 6.56 9.73
CA GLU A 100 3.32 5.84 8.49
C GLU A 100 2.04 4.99 8.53
N VAL A 101 1.71 4.41 9.68
CA VAL A 101 0.41 3.75 9.92
C VAL A 101 -0.72 4.77 9.81
N TYR A 102 -0.62 5.90 10.52
CA TYR A 102 -1.66 6.95 10.49
C TYR A 102 -1.92 7.46 9.07
N LEU A 103 -0.86 7.69 8.28
CA LEU A 103 -0.97 8.11 6.88
C LEU A 103 -1.80 7.12 6.04
N VAL A 104 -1.59 5.82 6.23
CA VAL A 104 -2.35 4.78 5.50
C VAL A 104 -3.78 4.71 5.98
N GLN A 105 -4.02 4.83 7.29
CA GLN A 105 -5.37 4.87 7.87
C GLN A 105 -6.21 6.01 7.27
N GLU A 106 -5.67 7.24 7.17
CA GLU A 106 -6.39 8.38 6.59
C GLU A 106 -6.83 8.13 5.15
N VAL A 107 -6.00 7.44 4.37
CA VAL A 107 -6.36 7.06 2.99
C VAL A 107 -7.44 5.98 2.98
N ILE A 108 -7.31 4.95 3.82
CA ILE A 108 -8.32 3.89 3.96
C ILE A 108 -9.67 4.48 4.36
N ASP A 109 -9.70 5.36 5.37
CA ASP A 109 -10.92 6.01 5.85
C ASP A 109 -11.57 6.84 4.75
N ARG A 110 -10.78 7.60 3.97
CA ARG A 110 -11.28 8.33 2.81
C ARG A 110 -11.88 7.39 1.76
N LEU A 111 -11.25 6.25 1.50
CA LEU A 111 -11.73 5.27 0.51
C LEU A 111 -13.00 4.55 0.96
N LEU A 112 -13.16 4.30 2.27
CA LEU A 112 -14.35 3.68 2.84
C LEU A 112 -15.51 4.68 3.00
N GLY A 113 -15.22 5.89 3.50
CA GLY A 113 -16.18 6.97 3.76
C GLY A 113 -16.70 7.70 2.51
N SER A 114 -16.04 7.55 1.36
CA SER A 114 -16.56 8.02 0.05
C SER A 114 -17.72 7.17 -0.50
N SER A 115 -18.38 6.38 0.34
CA SER A 115 -19.55 5.55 0.00
C SER A 115 -20.90 6.18 0.42
N ASP A 116 -20.91 7.35 1.06
CA ASP A 116 -22.11 8.00 1.62
C ASP A 116 -22.55 9.30 0.92
N GLU A 117 -22.28 9.46 -0.38
CA GLU A 117 -22.93 10.51 -1.18
C GLU A 117 -23.71 9.85 -2.35
N ALA A 118 -24.95 9.48 -2.03
CA ALA A 118 -26.00 9.07 -2.97
C ALA A 118 -26.84 10.28 -3.41
#